data_AF-A0A2D4ICT3-F1
#
_entry.id   AF-A0A2D4ICT3-F1
#
_cell.length_a   1.000
_cell.length_b   1.000
_cell.length_c   1.000
_cell.angle_alpha   90.00
_cell.angle_beta   90.00
_cell.angle_gamma   90.00
#
_symmetry.space_group_name_H-M   'P 1'
#
loop_
_entity.id
_entity.type
_entity.pdbx_description
1 polymer ?
#
loop_
_entity_poly.entity_id
_entity_poly.type
_entity_poly.pdbx_seq_one_letter_code
_entity_poly.pdbx_strand_id
1 'polypeptide(L)'
;EIPPSSHYRLQRYPGLFNTTTSDEFLQSKMRSIFSGSQTALELFDILDHYSKNCDMVVGNKKLLHALKKEKFDLLLVDPNEMCGFVIAHLLGIKYAVFSTGLWYPAEVGAPAPLA
;
A
#
# COMPACT_ATOMS: atom_id res chain seq x y z
N GLU A 1 -5.13 -14.46 -14.14
CA GLU A 1 -6.30 -13.91 -13.40
C GLU A 1 -6.56 -14.78 -12.19
N ILE A 2 -7.05 -14.20 -11.08
CA ILE A 2 -7.34 -14.95 -9.85
C ILE A 2 -8.71 -15.63 -10.03
N PRO A 3 -8.83 -16.96 -9.82
CA PRO A 3 -10.11 -17.66 -10.00
C PRO A 3 -11.16 -17.16 -9.00
N PRO A 4 -12.46 -17.26 -9.30
CA PRO A 4 -13.52 -16.94 -8.34
C PRO A 4 -13.52 -17.92 -7.16
N SER A 5 -13.80 -17.43 -5.96
CA SER A 5 -13.86 -18.22 -4.73
C SER A 5 -15.00 -17.73 -3.84
N SER A 6 -15.56 -18.62 -3.02
CA SER A 6 -16.51 -18.28 -1.95
C SER A 6 -15.83 -17.65 -0.74
N HIS A 7 -14.51 -17.79 -0.60
CA HIS A 7 -13.76 -17.38 0.59
C HIS A 7 -13.08 -16.01 0.43
N TYR A 8 -12.88 -15.53 -0.79
CA TYR A 8 -12.29 -14.23 -1.04
C TYR A 8 -12.98 -13.52 -2.20
N ARG A 9 -12.96 -12.19 -2.14
CA ARG A 9 -13.44 -11.31 -3.20
C ARG A 9 -12.34 -10.35 -3.59
N LEU A 10 -11.99 -10.34 -4.87
CA LEU A 10 -11.04 -9.38 -5.41
C LEU A 10 -11.79 -8.11 -5.83
N GLN A 11 -11.42 -6.97 -5.25
CA GLN A 11 -11.89 -5.66 -5.68
C GLN A 11 -10.70 -4.82 -6.14
N ARG A 12 -10.88 -4.06 -7.21
CA ARG A 12 -9.89 -3.13 -7.73
C ARG A 12 -10.45 -1.72 -7.62
N TYR A 13 -9.63 -0.81 -7.13
CA TYR A 13 -9.96 0.61 -7.05
C TYR A 13 -9.01 1.40 -7.94
N PRO A 14 -9.46 2.53 -8.49
CA PRO A 14 -8.57 3.43 -9.22
C PRO A 14 -7.48 3.94 -8.27
N GLY A 15 -6.23 3.74 -8.68
CA GLY A 15 -5.02 4.23 -8.02
C GLY A 15 -4.08 4.88 -9.04
N LEU A 16 -3.08 5.62 -8.57
CA LEU A 16 -2.05 6.23 -9.44
C LEU A 16 -1.09 5.18 -9.99
N PHE A 17 -0.94 4.08 -9.27
CA PHE A 17 -0.04 2.98 -9.55
C PHE A 17 -0.80 1.88 -10.32
N ASN A 18 -0.53 1.74 -11.62
CA ASN A 18 -0.88 0.55 -12.39
C ASN A 18 0.29 -0.44 -12.31
N THR A 19 0.05 -1.75 -12.29
CA THR A 19 1.11 -2.76 -12.05
C THR A 19 2.33 -2.55 -12.95
N THR A 20 2.13 -2.22 -14.23
CA THR A 20 3.23 -1.97 -15.18
C THR A 20 3.97 -0.65 -14.93
N THR A 21 3.25 0.43 -14.62
CA THR A 21 3.86 1.75 -14.41
C THR A 21 4.57 1.85 -13.07
N SER A 22 4.12 1.08 -12.08
CA SER A 22 4.71 1.03 -10.74
C SER A 22 6.06 0.32 -10.78
N ASP A 23 6.14 -0.81 -11.49
CA ASP A 23 7.39 -1.55 -11.65
C ASP A 23 8.41 -0.74 -12.46
N GLU A 24 8.01 -0.10 -13.56
CA GLU A 24 8.92 0.73 -14.36
C GLU A 24 9.41 1.98 -13.60
N PHE A 25 8.51 2.65 -12.87
CA PHE A 25 8.83 3.80 -12.03
C PHE A 25 9.81 3.40 -10.91
N LEU A 26 9.50 2.34 -10.16
CA LEU A 26 10.35 1.86 -9.07
C LEU A 26 11.70 1.36 -9.60
N GLN A 27 11.74 0.64 -10.71
CA GLN A 27 12.99 0.16 -11.31
C GLN A 27 13.87 1.30 -11.82
N SER A 28 13.29 2.32 -12.46
CA SER A 28 14.07 3.47 -12.93
C SER A 28 14.68 4.27 -11.78
N LYS A 29 13.91 4.51 -10.71
CA LYS A 29 14.39 5.22 -9.53
C LYS A 29 15.37 4.39 -8.70
N MET A 30 15.16 3.08 -8.57
CA MET A 30 16.14 2.18 -7.94
C MET A 30 17.49 2.23 -8.65
N ARG A 31 17.51 2.17 -9.99
CA ARG A 31 18.75 2.30 -10.77
C ARG A 31 19.44 3.65 -10.53
N SER A 32 18.67 4.74 -10.48
CA SER A 32 19.19 6.09 -10.18
C SER A 32 19.80 6.18 -8.77
N ILE A 33 19.10 5.65 -7.77
CA ILE A 33 19.53 5.58 -6.36
C ILE A 33 20.86 4.80 -6.22
N PHE A 34 20.99 3.64 -6.87
CA PHE A 34 22.21 2.82 -6.81
C PHE A 34 23.38 3.38 -7.65
N SER A 35 23.13 4.39 -8.49
CA SER A 35 24.17 5.09 -9.27
C SER A 35 24.81 6.27 -8.53
N GLY A 36 24.36 6.58 -7.30
CA GLY A 36 24.96 7.62 -6.46
C GLY A 36 24.55 9.06 -6.79
N SER A 37 23.58 9.26 -7.68
CA SER A 37 23.07 10.58 -8.09
C SER A 37 21.70 10.86 -7.45
N GLN A 38 21.56 12.03 -6.80
CA GLN A 38 20.27 12.65 -6.42
C GLN A 38 19.28 11.78 -5.60
N THR A 39 19.82 10.94 -4.71
CA THR A 39 19.07 9.95 -3.91
C THR A 39 17.89 10.52 -3.11
N ALA A 40 18.02 11.75 -2.60
CA ALA A 40 16.99 12.38 -1.77
C ALA A 40 15.80 12.91 -2.59
N LEU A 41 16.04 13.57 -3.72
CA LEU A 41 14.97 14.12 -4.57
C LEU A 41 14.14 12.99 -5.20
N GLU A 42 14.82 11.94 -5.66
CA GLU A 42 14.16 10.75 -6.20
C GLU A 42 13.26 10.07 -5.17
N LEU A 43 13.71 10.00 -3.91
CA LEU A 43 12.94 9.48 -2.78
C LEU A 43 11.74 10.38 -2.43
N PHE A 44 11.91 11.71 -2.41
CA PHE A 44 10.81 12.64 -2.17
C PHE A 44 9.71 12.53 -3.22
N ASP A 45 10.07 12.38 -4.49
CA ASP A 45 9.10 12.15 -5.57
C ASP A 45 8.33 10.84 -5.38
N ILE A 46 8.99 9.77 -4.92
CA ILE A 46 8.32 8.50 -4.61
C ILE A 46 7.30 8.71 -3.50
N LEU A 47 7.72 9.37 -2.42
CA LEU A 47 6.85 9.66 -1.27
C LEU A 47 5.66 10.55 -1.65
N ASP A 48 5.87 11.54 -2.52
CA ASP A 48 4.79 12.40 -3.04
C ASP A 48 3.76 11.61 -3.86
N HIS A 49 4.21 10.67 -4.70
CA HIS A 49 3.29 9.79 -5.44
C HIS A 49 2.51 8.86 -4.51
N TYR A 50 3.14 8.28 -3.50
CA TYR A 50 2.45 7.49 -2.48
C TYR A 50 1.42 8.34 -1.70
N SER A 51 1.77 9.57 -1.34
CA SER A 51 0.84 10.48 -0.65
C SER A 51 -0.37 10.79 -1.52
N LYS A 52 -0.18 11.12 -2.81
CA LYS A 52 -1.30 11.38 -3.72
C LYS A 52 -2.17 10.15 -3.93
N ASN A 53 -1.60 8.95 -3.97
CA ASN A 53 -2.38 7.71 -4.04
C ASN A 53 -3.24 7.52 -2.79
N CYS A 54 -2.66 7.78 -1.61
CA CYS A 54 -3.37 7.76 -0.34
C CYS A 54 -4.57 8.73 -0.33
N ASP A 55 -4.38 9.96 -0.81
CA ASP A 55 -5.44 10.97 -0.87
C ASP A 55 -6.62 10.52 -1.73
N MET A 56 -6.37 9.82 -2.84
CA MET A 56 -7.45 9.29 -3.68
C MET A 56 -8.24 8.17 -3.00
N VAL A 57 -7.54 7.25 -2.32
CA VAL A 57 -8.17 6.10 -1.66
C VAL A 57 -8.95 6.54 -0.42
N VAL A 58 -8.32 7.33 0.45
CA VAL A 58 -8.92 7.86 1.68
C VAL A 58 -9.99 8.91 1.37
N GLY A 59 -9.81 9.70 0.31
CA GLY A 59 -10.80 10.65 -0.17
C GLY A 59 -12.10 10.01 -0.66
N ASN A 60 -12.06 8.72 -1.04
CA ASN A 60 -13.23 7.98 -1.48
C ASN A 60 -14.10 7.53 -0.29
N LYS A 61 -14.94 8.45 0.21
CA LYS A 61 -15.86 8.19 1.32
C LYS A 61 -16.83 7.04 1.06
N LYS A 62 -17.22 6.81 -0.20
CA LYS A 62 -18.12 5.69 -0.57
C LYS A 62 -17.43 4.35 -0.33
N LEU A 63 -16.15 4.25 -0.71
CA LEU A 63 -15.32 3.09 -0.46
C LEU A 63 -15.15 2.85 1.05
N LEU A 64 -14.69 3.85 1.80
CA LEU A 64 -14.51 3.70 3.25
C LEU A 64 -15.79 3.28 3.97
N HIS A 65 -16.93 3.83 3.56
CA HIS A 65 -18.23 3.45 4.12
C HIS A 65 -18.62 2.00 3.77
N ALA A 66 -18.34 1.55 2.54
CA ALA A 66 -18.55 0.16 2.15
C ALA A 66 -17.66 -0.79 2.96
N LEU A 67 -16.36 -0.48 3.09
CA LEU A 67 -15.42 -1.28 3.89
C LEU A 67 -15.83 -1.36 5.36
N LYS A 68 -16.33 -0.25 5.93
CA LYS A 68 -16.81 -0.23 7.31
C LYS A 68 -18.04 -1.11 7.53
N LYS A 69 -18.89 -1.29 6.50
CA LYS A 69 -20.08 -2.17 6.58
C LYS A 69 -19.74 -3.65 6.56
N GLU A 70 -18.61 -4.02 5.96
CA GLU A 70 -18.15 -5.41 5.89
C GLU A 70 -17.69 -5.94 7.26
N LYS A 71 -17.39 -5.05 8.23
CA LYS A 71 -17.00 -5.39 9.61
C LYS A 71 -15.79 -6.35 9.68
N PHE A 72 -14.72 -6.00 8.97
CA PHE A 72 -13.46 -6.76 9.05
C PHE A 72 -12.86 -6.70 10.46
N ASP A 73 -12.25 -7.80 10.91
CA ASP A 73 -11.56 -7.86 12.20
C ASP A 73 -10.07 -7.45 12.10
N LEU A 74 -9.47 -7.61 10.92
CA LEU A 74 -8.05 -7.40 10.66
C LEU A 74 -7.83 -6.87 9.24
N LEU A 75 -6.96 -5.87 9.10
CA LEU A 75 -6.44 -5.41 7.81
C LEU A 75 -5.01 -5.90 7.61
N LEU A 76 -4.73 -6.52 6.46
CA LEU A 76 -3.36 -6.79 6.03
C LEU A 76 -2.86 -5.61 5.19
N VAL A 77 -1.77 -4.99 5.61
CA VAL A 77 -1.22 -3.77 5.00
C VAL A 77 0.15 -4.08 4.40
N ASP A 78 0.33 -3.77 3.11
CA ASP A 78 1.66 -3.74 2.50
C ASP A 78 2.36 -2.41 2.87
N PRO A 79 3.56 -2.42 3.48
CA PRO A 79 4.27 -1.20 3.84
C PRO A 79 4.66 -0.36 2.61
N ASN A 80 4.72 -0.95 1.41
CA ASN A 80 4.91 -0.18 0.20
C ASN A 80 3.69 0.69 -0.12
N GLU A 81 2.53 0.42 0.47
CA GLU A 81 1.34 1.25 0.35
C GLU A 81 0.91 1.86 1.69
N MET A 82 1.52 3.01 1.99
CA MET A 82 1.39 3.72 3.26
C MET A 82 -0.07 4.08 3.62
N CYS A 83 -1.00 4.16 2.66
CA CYS A 83 -2.40 4.47 2.94
C CYS A 83 -3.10 3.39 3.77
N GLY A 84 -2.63 2.14 3.73
CA GLY A 84 -3.25 1.03 4.44
C GLY A 84 -3.30 1.26 5.96
N PHE A 85 -2.27 1.90 6.53
CA PHE A 85 -2.24 2.26 7.95
C PHE A 85 -3.31 3.28 8.32
N VAL A 86 -3.51 4.28 7.46
CA VAL A 86 -4.55 5.30 7.64
C VAL A 86 -5.94 4.69 7.52
N ILE A 87 -6.13 3.78 6.56
CA ILE A 87 -7.40 3.06 6.38
C ILE A 87 -7.73 2.23 7.63
N ALA A 88 -6.76 1.47 8.16
CA ALA A 88 -6.96 0.70 9.40
C ALA A 88 -7.44 1.61 10.55
N HIS A 89 -6.79 2.77 10.71
CA HIS A 89 -7.16 3.76 11.71
C HIS A 89 -8.58 4.30 11.50
N LEU A 90 -8.96 4.64 10.26
CA LEU A 90 -10.29 5.15 9.93
C LEU A 90 -11.40 4.10 10.09
N LEU A 91 -11.09 2.83 9.82
CA LEU A 91 -12.00 1.71 10.04
C LEU A 91 -12.11 1.32 11.52
N GLY A 92 -11.10 1.66 12.33
CA GLY A 92 -11.02 1.33 13.75
C GLY A 92 -10.72 -0.15 14.01
N ILE A 93 -9.92 -0.77 13.14
CA ILE A 93 -9.61 -2.20 13.17
C ILE A 93 -8.11 -2.43 13.35
N LYS A 94 -7.74 -3.63 13.83
CA LYS A 94 -6.35 -4.02 13.95
C LYS A 94 -5.74 -4.18 12.56
N TYR A 95 -4.43 -4.01 12.47
CA TYR A 95 -3.71 -4.30 11.24
C TYR A 95 -2.48 -5.17 11.49
N ALA A 96 -2.10 -5.93 10.48
CA ALA A 96 -0.84 -6.65 10.41
C ALA A 96 -0.12 -6.26 9.12
N VAL A 97 1.19 -6.06 9.23
CA VAL A 97 2.02 -5.69 8.09
C VAL A 97 2.43 -6.94 7.34
N PHE A 98 2.20 -6.95 6.03
CA PHE A 98 2.57 -8.06 5.16
C PHE A 98 3.16 -7.51 3.87
N SER A 99 4.45 -7.73 3.63
CA SER A 99 5.13 -7.32 2.40
C SER A 99 5.74 -8.53 1.70
N THR A 100 5.62 -8.54 0.38
CA THR A 100 6.35 -9.45 -0.51
C THR A 100 7.49 -8.74 -1.26
N GLY A 101 7.72 -7.46 -0.97
CA GLY A 101 8.67 -6.61 -1.68
C GLY A 101 10.09 -6.65 -1.13
N LEU A 102 11.05 -6.29 -2.00
CA LEU A 102 12.50 -6.30 -1.74
C LEU A 102 12.94 -5.39 -0.57
N TRP A 103 12.10 -4.43 -0.17
CA TRP A 103 12.42 -3.39 0.82
C TRP A 103 12.08 -3.76 2.27
N TYR A 104 11.27 -4.80 2.48
CA TYR A 104 10.92 -5.30 3.81
C TYR A 104 11.10 -6.82 3.78
N PRO A 105 12.25 -7.35 4.24
CA PRO A 105 12.38 -8.78 4.39
C PRO A 105 11.29 -9.22 5.36
N ALA A 106 10.38 -10.08 4.92
CA ALA A 106 9.40 -10.73 5.80
C ALA A 106 10.07 -11.41 7.01
N GLU A 107 11.38 -11.67 6.90
CA GLU A 107 12.32 -12.14 7.93
C GLU A 107 12.43 -11.22 9.17
N VAL A 108 12.22 -9.90 9.04
CA VAL A 108 12.53 -8.94 10.14
C VAL A 108 11.32 -8.61 11.00
N GLY A 109 10.16 -9.26 10.78
CA GLY A 109 8.99 -9.13 11.64
C GLY A 109 8.61 -7.67 11.88
N ALA A 110 8.04 -7.01 10.87
CA ALA A 110 7.52 -5.66 11.03
C ALA A 110 6.64 -5.62 12.30
N PRO A 111 6.99 -4.79 13.31
CA PRO A 111 6.26 -4.78 14.56
C PRO A 111 4.86 -4.25 14.28
N ALA A 112 3.88 -5.14 14.35
CA ALA A 112 2.49 -4.73 14.42
C ALA A 112 2.32 -3.80 15.64
N PRO A 113 1.50 -2.74 15.59
CA PRO A 113 0.99 -2.18 16.83
C PRO A 113 0.00 -3.19 17.38
N LEU A 114 0.50 -4.06 18.24
CA LEU A 114 -0.32 -4.80 19.17
C LEU A 114 -0.44 -3.95 20.43
N ALA A 115 -1.36 -2.99 20.39
CA ALA A 115 -1.96 -2.38 21.57
C ALA A 115 -3.43 -2.04 21.25
#